data_AF-A0A6N9L8K8-F1
#
_entry.id   AF-A0A6N9L8K8-F1
#
_cell.length_a   1.000
_cell.length_b   1.000
_cell.length_c   1.000
_cell.angle_alpha   90.00
_cell.angle_beta   90.00
_cell.angle_gamma   90.00
#
_symmetry.space_group_name_H-M   'P 1'
#
loop_
_entity.id
_entity.type
_entity.pdbx_description
1 polymer ?
#
loop_
_entity_poly.entity_id
_entity_poly.type
_entity_poly.pdbx_seq_one_letter_code
_entity_poly.pdbx_strand_id
1 'polypeptide(L)'
;SFGGFEFGYIFVSAQRRRGEMEEIMETTEKSLKNTINYSKNMLVQEKRKISIGIMIFGAFLCFAAFAILDKESSWCCIYSIVGIIVFVYGLSKELKRNRLLISSGVFVAILCGFMLMDYVGVITSHRPPIYVYMIKTSNVTTYYNPFYNVYRINKNTPNEYYIVDSAKKYTEDTVPTTVFNKPLSGIHNIKKYKNPYIGNNSNIGNLLNSLPLHEYGYVFQIDSKNQGLTVNYNATDWYHNEDLYINKGLIYNSVSIFSLIDNVQSIQYNFSGSTYTTTRKMIEENYPHFEQVKESEKNFNQYLENKINDDEFTRSIFNKIFVKKGL
;
A
#
# COMPACT_ATOMS: atom_id res chain seq x y z
N SER A 1 49.21 67.39 -72.35
CA SER A 1 48.10 67.31 -71.37
C SER A 1 47.54 65.89 -71.32
N PHE A 2 48.30 64.92 -70.81
CA PHE A 2 47.91 63.48 -70.83
C PHE A 2 48.06 62.78 -69.46
N GLY A 3 48.96 63.24 -68.58
CA GLY A 3 49.20 62.58 -67.28
C GLY A 3 48.12 62.78 -66.21
N GLY A 4 47.30 63.84 -66.29
CA GLY A 4 46.21 64.08 -65.34
C GLY A 4 44.99 63.16 -65.53
N PHE A 5 44.73 62.72 -66.77
CA PHE A 5 43.65 61.80 -67.09
C PHE A 5 43.98 60.36 -66.67
N GLU A 6 45.22 59.90 -66.84
CA GLU A 6 45.67 58.59 -66.36
C GLU A 6 45.63 58.48 -64.84
N PHE A 7 46.11 59.51 -64.11
CA PHE A 7 46.06 59.51 -62.65
C PHE A 7 44.62 59.50 -62.11
N GLY A 8 43.72 60.27 -62.71
CA GLY A 8 42.30 60.24 -62.39
C GLY A 8 41.66 58.87 -62.63
N TYR A 9 41.98 58.22 -63.76
CA TYR A 9 41.49 56.88 -64.08
C TYR A 9 42.02 55.79 -63.13
N ILE A 10 43.31 55.86 -62.77
CA ILE A 10 43.94 54.96 -61.79
C ILE A 10 43.31 55.16 -60.40
N PHE A 11 43.06 56.41 -59.99
CA PHE A 11 42.45 56.70 -58.70
C PHE A 11 40.99 56.22 -58.63
N VAL A 12 40.18 56.48 -59.66
CA VAL A 12 38.79 56.03 -59.75
C VAL A 12 38.70 54.50 -59.79
N SER A 13 39.58 53.82 -60.55
CA SER A 13 39.63 52.36 -60.58
C SER A 13 40.12 51.73 -59.26
N ALA A 14 41.01 52.41 -58.52
CA ALA A 14 41.42 51.98 -57.18
C ALA A 14 40.29 52.13 -56.14
N GLN A 15 39.53 53.24 -56.18
CA GLN A 15 38.36 53.44 -55.32
C GLN A 15 37.26 52.42 -55.62
N ARG A 16 36.99 52.14 -56.89
CA ARG A 16 36.03 51.12 -57.31
C ARG A 16 36.40 49.72 -56.80
N ARG A 17 37.67 49.31 -56.96
CA ARG A 17 38.17 48.03 -56.43
C ARG A 17 38.08 47.94 -54.90
N ARG A 18 38.25 49.06 -54.19
CA ARG A 18 38.12 49.11 -52.73
C ARG A 18 36.67 48.90 -52.29
N GLY A 19 35.71 49.58 -52.93
CA GLY A 19 34.28 49.38 -52.66
C GLY A 19 33.80 47.96 -52.98
N GLU A 20 34.22 47.40 -54.12
CA GLU A 20 33.94 45.99 -54.47
C GLU A 20 34.54 45.02 -53.43
N MET A 21 35.74 45.31 -52.91
CA MET A 21 36.39 44.48 -51.88
C MET A 21 35.71 44.59 -50.50
N GLU A 22 35.21 45.77 -50.13
CA GLU A 22 34.42 45.97 -48.91
C GLU A 22 33.07 45.22 -48.98
N GLU A 23 32.38 45.27 -50.12
CA GLU A 23 31.12 44.53 -50.35
C GLU A 23 31.34 43.01 -50.33
N ILE A 24 32.41 42.52 -50.96
CA ILE A 24 32.80 41.10 -50.90
C ILE A 24 33.12 40.69 -49.47
N MET A 25 33.83 41.52 -48.71
CA MET A 25 34.18 41.25 -47.32
C MET A 25 32.94 41.20 -46.42
N GLU A 26 32.01 42.13 -46.57
CA GLU A 26 30.73 42.15 -45.83
C GLU A 26 29.87 40.93 -46.16
N THR A 27 29.80 40.54 -47.43
CA THR A 27 29.07 39.36 -47.88
C THR A 27 29.69 38.07 -47.34
N THR A 28 31.01 38.01 -47.27
CA THR A 28 31.76 36.89 -46.70
C THR A 28 31.59 36.82 -45.18
N GLU A 29 31.58 37.96 -44.49
CA GLU A 29 31.31 38.00 -43.05
C GLU A 29 29.88 37.56 -42.73
N LYS A 30 28.91 37.99 -43.53
CA LYS A 30 27.50 37.60 -43.39
C LYS A 30 27.29 36.12 -43.66
N SER A 31 27.89 35.57 -44.72
CA SER A 31 27.82 34.14 -45.03
C SER A 31 28.50 33.31 -43.94
N LEU A 32 29.66 33.74 -43.44
CA LEU A 32 30.35 33.10 -42.33
C LEU A 32 29.52 33.11 -41.04
N LYS A 33 28.94 34.26 -40.67
CA LYS A 33 28.03 34.38 -39.51
C LYS A 33 26.82 33.46 -39.65
N ASN A 34 26.22 33.38 -40.84
CA ASN A 34 25.08 32.50 -41.09
C ASN A 34 25.48 31.02 -40.95
N THR A 35 26.62 30.61 -41.51
CA THR A 35 27.12 29.24 -41.37
C THR A 35 27.42 28.90 -39.92
N ILE A 36 28.07 29.79 -39.16
CA ILE A 36 28.34 29.59 -37.72
C ILE A 36 27.03 29.44 -36.93
N ASN A 37 26.05 30.31 -37.20
CA ASN A 37 24.76 30.27 -36.49
C ASN A 37 23.97 29.00 -36.84
N TYR A 38 24.01 28.59 -38.10
CA TYR A 38 23.42 27.33 -38.56
C TYR A 38 24.05 26.12 -37.85
N SER A 39 25.38 26.02 -37.85
CA SER A 39 26.10 24.95 -37.15
C SER A 39 25.81 24.94 -35.65
N LYS A 40 25.76 26.12 -35.01
CA LYS A 40 25.41 26.25 -33.59
C LYS A 40 23.98 25.76 -33.32
N ASN A 41 23.01 26.13 -34.15
CA ASN A 41 21.62 25.69 -34.02
C ASN A 41 21.48 24.18 -34.23
N MET A 42 22.18 23.62 -35.21
CA MET A 42 22.22 22.18 -35.45
C MET A 42 22.77 21.43 -34.22
N LEU A 43 23.88 21.89 -33.63
CA LEU A 43 24.44 21.29 -32.42
C LEU A 43 23.50 21.38 -31.21
N VAL A 44 22.76 22.48 -31.06
CA VAL A 44 21.75 22.62 -30.01
C VAL A 44 20.60 21.63 -30.22
N GLN A 45 20.14 21.45 -31.47
CA GLN A 45 19.09 20.47 -31.78
C GLN A 45 19.52 19.03 -31.49
N GLU A 46 20.73 18.63 -31.87
CA GLU A 46 21.25 17.28 -31.60
C GLU A 46 21.40 17.02 -30.09
N LYS A 47 21.93 17.99 -29.33
CA LYS A 47 22.00 17.88 -27.86
C LYS A 47 20.62 17.75 -27.22
N ARG A 48 19.62 18.47 -27.74
CA ARG A 48 18.23 18.39 -27.28
C ARG A 48 17.61 17.02 -27.54
N LYS A 49 17.86 16.40 -28.70
CA LYS A 49 17.39 15.03 -28.99
C LYS A 49 17.94 14.02 -27.98
N ILE A 50 19.24 14.10 -27.68
CA ILE A 50 19.90 13.22 -26.68
C ILE A 50 19.27 13.41 -25.30
N SER A 51 19.05 14.66 -24.90
CA SER A 51 18.42 15.02 -23.63
C SER A 51 17.01 14.44 -23.49
N ILE A 52 16.18 14.55 -24.54
CA ILE A 52 14.86 13.94 -24.61
C ILE A 52 14.93 12.42 -24.49
N GLY A 53 15.88 11.77 -25.19
CA GLY A 53 16.10 10.33 -25.07
C GLY A 53 16.42 9.89 -23.64
N ILE A 54 17.26 10.63 -22.92
CA ILE A 54 17.59 10.37 -21.51
C ILE A 54 16.34 10.51 -20.63
N MET A 55 15.52 11.55 -20.85
CA MET A 55 14.27 11.72 -20.10
C MET A 55 13.32 10.54 -20.32
N ILE A 56 13.12 10.11 -21.57
CA ILE A 56 12.27 8.96 -21.90
C ILE A 56 12.78 7.69 -21.20
N PHE A 57 14.09 7.46 -21.22
CA PHE A 57 14.70 6.32 -20.55
C PHE A 57 14.52 6.36 -19.02
N GLY A 58 14.69 7.51 -18.39
CA GLY A 58 14.44 7.69 -16.96
C GLY A 58 12.97 7.46 -16.58
N ALA A 59 12.04 7.95 -17.39
CA ALA A 59 10.60 7.70 -17.21
C ALA A 59 10.25 6.22 -17.39
N PHE A 60 10.86 5.56 -18.39
CA PHE A 60 10.71 4.13 -18.60
C PHE A 60 11.23 3.30 -17.42
N LEU A 61 12.36 3.67 -16.82
CA LEU A 61 12.87 3.01 -15.61
C LEU A 61 11.89 3.13 -14.44
N CYS A 62 11.28 4.29 -14.24
CA CYS A 62 10.25 4.47 -13.21
C CYS A 62 9.03 3.57 -13.49
N PHE A 63 8.57 3.54 -14.74
CA PHE A 63 7.46 2.69 -15.15
C PHE A 63 7.76 1.21 -14.93
N ALA A 64 8.93 0.73 -15.37
CA ALA A 64 9.36 -0.65 -15.17
C ALA A 64 9.47 -1.02 -13.69
N ALA A 65 9.99 -0.11 -12.86
CA ALA A 65 10.07 -0.30 -11.42
C ALA A 65 8.69 -0.55 -10.78
N PHE A 66 7.65 0.16 -11.23
CA PHE A 66 6.31 -0.02 -10.70
C PHE A 66 5.51 -1.15 -11.35
N ALA A 67 5.77 -1.47 -12.61
CA ALA A 67 4.99 -2.46 -13.37
C ALA A 67 5.50 -3.90 -13.20
N ILE A 68 6.81 -4.09 -13.02
CA ILE A 68 7.44 -5.42 -13.09
C ILE A 68 7.91 -5.90 -11.72
N LEU A 69 8.45 -5.00 -10.88
CA LEU A 69 9.09 -5.39 -9.63
C LEU A 69 8.09 -5.58 -8.50
N ASP A 70 8.35 -6.59 -7.68
CA ASP A 70 7.60 -6.84 -6.45
C ASP A 70 7.66 -5.64 -5.52
N LYS A 71 6.49 -5.26 -4.98
CA LYS A 71 6.35 -4.09 -4.10
C LYS A 71 7.07 -4.26 -2.76
N GLU A 72 7.30 -5.51 -2.34
CA GLU A 72 8.09 -5.80 -1.13
C GLU A 72 9.60 -5.61 -1.35
N SER A 73 10.04 -5.60 -2.61
CA SER A 73 11.44 -5.56 -2.97
C SER A 73 11.98 -4.13 -2.87
N SER A 74 13.08 -3.96 -2.15
CA SER A 74 13.81 -2.68 -2.08
C SER A 74 14.25 -2.18 -3.46
N TRP A 75 14.38 -3.08 -4.45
CA TRP A 75 14.69 -2.73 -5.83
C TRP A 75 13.64 -1.82 -6.46
N CYS A 76 12.34 -1.97 -6.11
CA CYS A 76 11.29 -1.09 -6.63
C CYS A 76 11.57 0.38 -6.28
N CYS A 77 11.90 0.65 -5.00
CA CYS A 77 12.30 1.97 -4.53
C CYS A 77 13.58 2.46 -5.25
N ILE A 78 14.62 1.64 -5.27
CA ILE A 78 15.93 2.02 -5.84
C ILE A 78 15.79 2.39 -7.33
N TYR A 79 15.17 1.54 -8.15
CA TYR A 79 15.01 1.80 -9.59
C TYR A 79 14.10 3.01 -9.84
N SER A 80 13.07 3.23 -9.02
CA SER A 80 12.26 4.45 -9.12
C SER A 80 13.11 5.71 -8.87
N ILE A 81 13.97 5.72 -7.86
CA ILE A 81 14.84 6.86 -7.54
C ILE A 81 15.89 7.07 -8.63
N VAL A 82 16.54 5.99 -9.10
CA VAL A 82 17.49 6.08 -10.22
C VAL A 82 16.81 6.62 -11.48
N GLY A 83 15.58 6.16 -11.77
CA GLY A 83 14.79 6.66 -12.88
C GLY A 83 14.51 8.16 -12.79
N ILE A 84 14.13 8.66 -11.60
CA ILE A 84 13.94 10.10 -11.36
C ILE A 84 15.26 10.86 -11.56
N ILE A 85 16.39 10.35 -11.03
CA ILE A 85 17.70 10.99 -11.20
C ILE A 85 18.07 11.12 -12.68
N VAL A 86 17.91 10.04 -13.45
CA VAL A 86 18.18 10.02 -14.90
C VAL A 86 17.27 11.00 -15.62
N PHE A 87 15.97 11.00 -15.31
CA PHE A 87 14.99 11.93 -15.88
C PHE A 87 15.35 13.40 -15.61
N VAL A 88 15.61 13.73 -14.35
CA VAL A 88 15.94 15.09 -13.90
C VAL A 88 17.28 15.55 -14.49
N TYR A 89 18.25 14.64 -14.64
CA TYR A 89 19.50 14.94 -15.32
C TYR A 89 19.28 15.31 -16.78
N GLY A 90 18.42 14.56 -17.51
CA GLY A 90 17.97 14.93 -18.85
C GLY A 90 17.35 16.32 -18.87
N LEU A 91 16.35 16.57 -18.02
CA LEU A 91 15.69 17.88 -17.91
C LEU A 91 16.67 19.03 -17.63
N SER A 92 17.67 18.80 -16.78
CA SER A 92 18.67 19.83 -16.42
C SER A 92 19.48 20.35 -17.62
N LYS A 93 19.64 19.54 -18.67
CA LYS A 93 20.36 19.91 -19.90
C LYS A 93 19.56 20.88 -20.78
N GLU A 94 18.22 20.88 -20.66
CA GLU A 94 17.34 21.79 -21.39
C GLU A 94 17.20 23.17 -20.72
N LEU A 95 17.56 23.27 -19.43
CA LEU A 95 17.38 24.48 -18.65
C LEU A 95 18.57 25.44 -18.79
N LYS A 96 18.29 26.70 -19.14
CA LYS A 96 19.33 27.73 -19.36
C LYS A 96 19.78 28.45 -18.07
N ARG A 97 18.83 28.80 -17.19
CA ARG A 97 19.07 29.57 -15.96
C ARG A 97 18.50 28.82 -14.76
N ASN A 98 19.15 28.94 -13.59
CA ASN A 98 18.75 28.28 -12.34
C ASN A 98 18.53 26.76 -12.45
N ARG A 99 19.24 26.10 -13.39
CA ARG A 99 19.03 24.68 -13.73
C ARG A 99 19.04 23.77 -12.51
N LEU A 100 19.95 24.00 -11.56
CA LEU A 100 20.08 23.17 -10.35
C LEU A 100 18.86 23.32 -9.44
N LEU A 101 18.41 24.55 -9.17
CA LEU A 101 17.25 24.79 -8.31
C LEU A 101 15.97 24.19 -8.90
N ILE A 102 15.75 24.41 -10.20
CA ILE A 102 14.56 23.87 -10.89
C ILE A 102 14.63 22.34 -10.92
N SER A 103 15.79 21.75 -11.26
CA SER A 103 15.97 20.29 -11.27
C SER A 103 15.78 19.67 -9.89
N SER A 104 16.33 20.27 -8.83
CA SER A 104 16.11 19.81 -7.46
C SER A 104 14.64 19.92 -7.05
N GLY A 105 13.96 21.01 -7.42
CA GLY A 105 12.52 21.17 -7.17
C GLY A 105 11.68 20.11 -7.87
N VAL A 106 11.98 19.81 -9.14
CA VAL A 106 11.28 18.77 -9.93
C VAL A 106 11.56 17.38 -9.36
N PHE A 107 12.81 17.08 -8.96
CA PHE A 107 13.15 15.82 -8.30
C PHE A 107 12.30 15.59 -7.05
N VAL A 108 12.23 16.59 -6.17
CA VAL A 108 11.46 16.52 -4.92
C VAL A 108 9.96 16.39 -5.23
N ALA A 109 9.43 17.16 -6.19
CA ALA A 109 8.03 17.09 -6.57
C ALA A 109 7.61 15.70 -7.07
N ILE A 110 8.42 15.08 -7.94
CA ILE A 110 8.16 13.72 -8.45
C ILE A 110 8.25 12.70 -7.32
N LEU A 111 9.29 12.79 -6.47
CA LEU A 111 9.47 11.86 -5.36
C LEU A 111 8.30 11.94 -4.36
N CYS A 112 7.85 13.15 -4.01
CA CYS A 112 6.66 13.35 -3.18
C CYS A 112 5.42 12.75 -3.84
N GLY A 113 5.23 12.94 -5.15
CA GLY A 113 4.14 12.33 -5.90
C GLY A 113 4.15 10.79 -5.83
N PHE A 114 5.33 10.17 -5.97
CA PHE A 114 5.46 8.71 -5.85
C PHE A 114 5.24 8.21 -4.42
N MET A 115 5.73 8.92 -3.41
CA MET A 115 5.46 8.58 -2.00
C MET A 115 3.98 8.69 -1.64
N LEU A 116 3.27 9.69 -2.18
CA LEU A 116 1.82 9.83 -2.01
C LEU A 116 1.07 8.69 -2.70
N MET A 117 1.43 8.37 -3.94
CA MET A 117 0.86 7.23 -4.66
C MET A 117 1.11 5.90 -3.92
N ASP A 118 2.30 5.75 -3.34
CA ASP A 118 2.63 4.59 -2.54
C ASP A 118 1.76 4.50 -1.28
N TYR A 119 1.63 5.59 -0.53
CA TYR A 119 0.74 5.67 0.63
C TYR A 119 -0.71 5.31 0.29
N VAL A 120 -1.25 5.86 -0.80
CA VAL A 120 -2.60 5.51 -1.28
C VAL A 120 -2.69 4.01 -1.61
N GLY A 121 -1.65 3.44 -2.23
CA GLY A 121 -1.58 2.01 -2.50
C GLY A 121 -1.56 1.15 -1.23
N VAL A 122 -0.83 1.57 -0.20
CA VAL A 122 -0.80 0.87 1.10
C VAL A 122 -2.18 0.82 1.73
N ILE A 123 -2.90 1.95 1.78
CA ILE A 123 -4.22 2.02 2.45
C ILE A 123 -5.35 1.36 1.65
N THR A 124 -5.29 1.40 0.31
CA THR A 124 -6.38 0.88 -0.54
C THR A 124 -6.14 -0.57 -0.94
N SER A 125 -4.92 -0.91 -1.35
CA SER A 125 -4.56 -2.24 -1.85
C SER A 125 -3.99 -3.16 -0.78
N HIS A 126 -3.91 -2.73 0.48
CA HIS A 126 -3.46 -3.55 1.62
C HIS A 126 -2.13 -4.25 1.32
N ARG A 127 -1.15 -3.48 0.84
CA ARG A 127 0.17 -3.96 0.41
C ARG A 127 1.28 -3.28 1.21
N PRO A 128 2.50 -3.84 1.26
CA PRO A 128 3.60 -3.16 1.93
C PRO A 128 3.99 -1.85 1.22
N PRO A 129 4.49 -0.86 1.99
CA PRO A 129 5.05 0.37 1.44
C PRO A 129 6.31 0.08 0.63
N ILE A 130 6.49 0.81 -0.48
CA ILE A 130 7.68 0.75 -1.35
C ILE A 130 8.80 1.60 -0.74
N TYR A 131 8.49 2.82 -0.29
CA TYR A 131 9.49 3.77 0.19
C TYR A 131 9.80 3.55 1.67
N VAL A 132 10.65 2.56 1.95
CA VAL A 132 11.00 2.12 3.31
C VAL A 132 12.51 2.30 3.52
N TYR A 133 12.92 2.78 4.70
CA TYR A 133 14.35 2.88 5.04
C TYR A 133 14.83 1.72 5.92
N MET A 134 13.93 0.99 6.57
CA MET A 134 14.26 -0.17 7.41
C MET A 134 13.09 -1.14 7.46
N ILE A 135 13.39 -2.44 7.36
CA ILE A 135 12.45 -3.53 7.56
C ILE A 135 12.97 -4.34 8.76
N LYS A 136 12.10 -4.62 9.72
CA LYS A 136 12.39 -5.53 10.84
C LYS A 136 11.40 -6.68 10.82
N THR A 137 11.92 -7.89 10.98
CA THR A 137 11.12 -9.11 10.98
C THR A 137 11.31 -9.80 12.31
N SER A 138 10.28 -9.75 13.15
CA SER A 138 10.15 -10.55 14.38
C SER A 138 8.88 -11.39 14.27
N ASN A 139 7.97 -11.32 15.24
CA ASN A 139 6.62 -11.89 15.14
C ASN A 139 5.73 -11.06 14.20
N VAL A 140 6.03 -9.77 14.07
CA VAL A 140 5.37 -8.82 13.16
C VAL A 140 6.43 -8.27 12.22
N THR A 141 6.14 -8.23 10.91
CA THR A 141 7.05 -7.59 9.96
C THR A 141 6.73 -6.09 9.94
N THR A 142 7.70 -5.26 10.34
CA THR A 142 7.53 -3.81 10.46
C THR A 142 8.32 -3.09 9.37
N TYR A 143 7.63 -2.19 8.66
CA TYR A 143 8.18 -1.35 7.61
C TYR A 143 8.23 0.09 8.11
N TYR A 144 9.45 0.63 8.23
CA TYR A 144 9.68 1.98 8.70
C TYR A 144 9.80 2.96 7.54
N ASN A 145 8.85 3.88 7.44
CA ASN A 145 8.83 4.97 6.46
C ASN A 145 9.00 6.32 7.19
N PRO A 146 9.56 7.36 6.52
CA PRO A 146 9.78 8.66 7.15
C PRO A 146 8.50 9.26 7.77
N PHE A 147 7.34 9.03 7.18
CA PHE A 147 6.06 9.64 7.56
C PHE A 147 5.17 8.73 8.41
N TYR A 148 5.21 7.41 8.20
CA TYR A 148 4.37 6.44 8.91
C TYR A 148 5.12 5.12 9.09
N ASN A 149 4.61 4.27 9.98
CA ASN A 149 5.06 2.87 10.07
C ASN A 149 3.94 1.96 9.57
N VAL A 150 4.31 0.83 8.97
CA VAL A 150 3.36 -0.22 8.60
C VAL A 150 3.75 -1.51 9.30
N TYR A 151 2.79 -2.13 9.96
CA TYR A 151 2.94 -3.43 10.59
C TYR A 151 2.19 -4.45 9.75
N ARG A 152 2.85 -5.54 9.38
CA ARG A 152 2.27 -6.69 8.67
C ARG A 152 2.17 -7.85 9.64
N ILE A 153 0.94 -8.28 9.90
CA ILE A 153 0.57 -9.28 10.89
C ILE A 153 0.11 -10.56 10.18
N ASN A 154 0.36 -11.73 10.79
CA ASN A 154 0.01 -13.06 10.25
C ASN A 154 0.57 -13.29 8.83
N LYS A 155 1.83 -12.89 8.61
CA LYS A 155 2.50 -12.97 7.32
C LYS A 155 2.41 -14.38 6.72
N ASN A 156 2.14 -14.45 5.42
CA ASN A 156 2.00 -15.70 4.64
C ASN A 156 0.81 -16.58 5.05
N THR A 157 -0.20 -16.03 5.73
CA THR A 157 -1.44 -16.74 6.05
C THR A 157 -2.64 -16.08 5.35
N PRO A 158 -3.77 -16.78 5.17
CA PRO A 158 -5.01 -16.17 4.67
C PRO A 158 -5.51 -14.99 5.52
N ASN A 159 -5.07 -14.89 6.78
CA ASN A 159 -5.42 -13.85 7.73
C ASN A 159 -4.40 -12.72 7.80
N GLU A 160 -3.56 -12.58 6.78
CA GLU A 160 -2.60 -11.48 6.70
C GLU A 160 -3.32 -10.12 6.60
N TYR A 161 -2.85 -9.15 7.37
CA TYR A 161 -3.33 -7.77 7.27
C TYR A 161 -2.25 -6.76 7.67
N TYR A 162 -2.54 -5.50 7.36
CA TYR A 162 -1.63 -4.38 7.55
C TYR A 162 -2.26 -3.35 8.48
N ILE A 163 -1.47 -2.84 9.43
CA ILE A 163 -1.82 -1.67 10.25
C ILE A 163 -0.92 -0.52 9.85
N VAL A 164 -1.52 0.59 9.43
CA VAL A 164 -0.82 1.84 9.12
C VAL A 164 -0.85 2.75 10.34
N ASP A 165 0.33 3.11 10.85
CA ASP A 165 0.49 4.01 11.98
C ASP A 165 1.17 5.32 11.56
N SER A 166 0.34 6.29 11.18
CA SER A 166 0.81 7.65 10.84
C SER A 166 1.25 8.45 12.07
N ALA A 167 0.83 8.06 13.27
CA ALA A 167 1.20 8.75 14.51
C ALA A 167 2.49 8.22 15.14
N LYS A 168 3.00 7.07 14.63
CA LYS A 168 4.17 6.36 15.18
C LYS A 168 4.05 6.10 16.69
N LYS A 169 2.85 5.74 17.13
CA LYS A 169 2.53 5.46 18.53
C LYS A 169 2.86 4.03 18.95
N TYR A 170 2.96 3.11 18.00
CA TYR A 170 3.20 1.70 18.31
C TYR A 170 4.66 1.31 18.13
N THR A 171 5.05 0.24 18.82
CA THR A 171 6.25 -0.55 18.55
C THR A 171 5.85 -1.95 18.11
N GLU A 172 6.83 -2.77 17.75
CA GLU A 172 6.64 -4.19 17.41
C GLU A 172 5.92 -4.96 18.52
N ASP A 173 6.15 -4.60 19.79
CA ASP A 173 5.58 -5.28 20.95
C ASP A 173 4.23 -4.71 21.40
N THR A 174 3.93 -3.46 21.03
CA THR A 174 2.70 -2.78 21.49
C THR A 174 1.64 -2.66 20.42
N VAL A 175 1.95 -3.00 19.16
CA VAL A 175 0.97 -2.97 18.08
C VAL A 175 -0.15 -3.97 18.40
N PRO A 176 -1.43 -3.56 18.35
CA PRO A 176 -2.53 -4.48 18.65
C PRO A 176 -2.64 -5.53 17.55
N THR A 177 -2.22 -6.75 17.87
CA THR A 177 -2.31 -7.90 16.98
C THR A 177 -3.53 -8.75 17.33
N THR A 178 -4.01 -9.50 16.35
CA THR A 178 -4.98 -10.57 16.50
C THR A 178 -4.63 -11.64 15.48
N VAL A 179 -4.86 -12.90 15.84
CA VAL A 179 -4.65 -14.06 14.99
C VAL A 179 -5.57 -14.10 13.76
N PHE A 180 -6.60 -13.23 13.72
CA PHE A 180 -7.57 -13.16 12.63
C PHE A 180 -7.40 -11.94 11.74
N ASN A 181 -8.02 -11.97 10.56
CA ASN A 181 -8.08 -10.81 9.68
C ASN A 181 -8.89 -9.67 10.33
N LYS A 182 -8.21 -8.71 10.96
CA LYS A 182 -8.84 -7.59 11.68
C LYS A 182 -9.64 -6.64 10.78
N PRO A 183 -9.17 -6.25 9.58
CA PRO A 183 -9.98 -5.48 8.63
C PRO A 183 -11.32 -6.14 8.26
N LEU A 184 -11.43 -7.46 8.39
CA LEU A 184 -12.68 -8.19 8.18
C LEU A 184 -13.49 -8.35 9.48
N SER A 185 -12.85 -8.89 10.52
CA SER A 185 -13.52 -9.39 11.74
C SER A 185 -13.57 -8.42 12.92
N GLY A 186 -12.82 -7.32 12.85
CA GLY A 186 -12.79 -6.34 13.93
C GLY A 186 -14.16 -5.71 14.18
N ILE A 187 -14.45 -5.38 15.44
CA ILE A 187 -15.75 -4.85 15.89
C ILE A 187 -16.27 -3.68 15.05
N HIS A 188 -15.38 -2.79 14.61
CA HIS A 188 -15.72 -1.68 13.73
C HIS A 188 -16.48 -2.12 12.48
N ASN A 189 -16.12 -3.27 11.91
CA ASN A 189 -16.66 -3.82 10.67
C ASN A 189 -17.89 -4.71 10.92
N ILE A 190 -17.90 -5.48 12.01
CA ILE A 190 -18.97 -6.44 12.29
C ILE A 190 -20.16 -5.84 13.06
N LYS A 191 -19.99 -4.71 13.76
CA LYS A 191 -21.08 -4.04 14.52
C LYS A 191 -22.30 -3.69 13.67
N LYS A 192 -22.11 -3.50 12.35
CA LYS A 192 -23.19 -3.22 11.39
C LYS A 192 -24.20 -4.37 11.29
N TYR A 193 -23.82 -5.58 11.70
CA TYR A 193 -24.70 -6.77 11.71
C TYR A 193 -25.47 -6.92 13.02
N LYS A 194 -25.36 -5.98 13.96
CA LYS A 194 -26.12 -6.01 15.21
C LYS A 194 -27.61 -6.12 14.90
N ASN A 195 -28.29 -7.08 15.51
CA ASN A 195 -29.71 -7.34 15.25
C ASN A 195 -30.39 -7.95 16.49
N PRO A 196 -31.62 -7.54 16.83
CA PRO A 196 -32.36 -8.16 17.95
C PRO A 196 -32.69 -9.64 17.71
N TYR A 197 -32.79 -10.09 16.47
CA TYR A 197 -33.29 -11.43 16.14
C TYR A 197 -32.38 -12.21 15.18
N ILE A 198 -32.14 -13.49 15.50
CA ILE A 198 -31.37 -14.44 14.68
C ILE A 198 -32.02 -14.77 13.33
N GLY A 199 -33.34 -14.61 13.18
CA GLY A 199 -34.10 -15.04 12.00
C GLY A 199 -33.75 -14.33 10.68
N ASN A 200 -32.86 -13.33 10.69
CA ASN A 200 -32.38 -12.67 9.49
C ASN A 200 -31.22 -13.45 8.85
N ASN A 201 -31.54 -14.46 8.03
CA ASN A 201 -30.57 -15.33 7.38
C ASN A 201 -29.47 -14.57 6.63
N SER A 202 -29.83 -13.52 5.87
CA SER A 202 -28.87 -12.73 5.10
C SER A 202 -27.89 -11.99 6.02
N ASN A 203 -28.38 -11.40 7.11
CA ASN A 203 -27.53 -10.73 8.09
C ASN A 203 -26.58 -11.71 8.79
N ILE A 204 -27.07 -12.87 9.21
CA ILE A 204 -26.25 -13.90 9.86
C ILE A 204 -25.20 -14.48 8.91
N GLY A 205 -25.57 -14.75 7.66
CA GLY A 205 -24.63 -15.19 6.65
C GLY A 205 -23.49 -14.18 6.44
N ASN A 206 -23.81 -12.89 6.35
CA ASN A 206 -22.80 -11.83 6.21
C ASN A 206 -21.95 -11.63 7.46
N LEU A 207 -22.52 -11.78 8.66
CA LEU A 207 -21.77 -11.77 9.91
C LEU A 207 -20.78 -12.93 9.96
N LEU A 208 -21.24 -14.17 9.71
CA LEU A 208 -20.38 -15.35 9.69
C LEU A 208 -19.26 -15.24 8.65
N ASN A 209 -19.53 -14.67 7.46
CA ASN A 209 -18.51 -14.40 6.44
C ASN A 209 -17.49 -13.35 6.86
N SER A 210 -17.82 -12.53 7.86
CA SER A 210 -16.90 -11.53 8.41
C SER A 210 -16.16 -12.04 9.66
N LEU A 211 -16.51 -13.23 10.16
CA LEU A 211 -15.93 -13.81 11.37
C LEU A 211 -14.82 -14.82 11.03
N PRO A 212 -13.92 -15.08 11.99
CA PRO A 212 -12.93 -16.16 11.90
C PRO A 212 -13.50 -17.51 11.45
N LEU A 213 -12.67 -18.34 10.83
CA LEU A 213 -12.99 -19.69 10.34
C LEU A 213 -13.86 -19.73 9.08
N HIS A 214 -14.29 -18.58 8.55
CA HIS A 214 -15.04 -18.51 7.28
C HIS A 214 -14.23 -19.05 6.10
N GLU A 215 -12.89 -18.96 6.16
CA GLU A 215 -11.94 -19.43 5.14
C GLU A 215 -12.01 -20.94 4.88
N TYR A 216 -12.54 -21.71 5.84
CA TYR A 216 -12.75 -23.15 5.68
C TYR A 216 -14.02 -23.50 4.88
N GLY A 217 -14.85 -22.51 4.56
CA GLY A 217 -16.17 -22.73 3.98
C GLY A 217 -17.14 -23.34 4.98
N TYR A 218 -18.40 -22.94 4.92
CA TYR A 218 -19.41 -23.43 5.85
C TYR A 218 -20.82 -23.38 5.27
N VAL A 219 -21.71 -24.15 5.88
CA VAL A 219 -23.17 -24.02 5.74
C VAL A 219 -23.77 -23.82 7.12
N PHE A 220 -24.69 -22.88 7.27
CA PHE A 220 -25.34 -22.62 8.55
C PHE A 220 -26.85 -22.86 8.50
N GLN A 221 -27.41 -23.14 9.67
CA GLN A 221 -28.84 -23.35 9.89
C GLN A 221 -29.27 -22.51 11.10
N ILE A 222 -30.43 -21.88 10.99
CA ILE A 222 -31.04 -21.11 12.07
C ILE A 222 -32.26 -21.88 12.56
N ASP A 223 -32.27 -22.21 13.84
CA ASP A 223 -33.45 -22.69 14.54
C ASP A 223 -34.12 -21.49 15.22
N SER A 224 -35.02 -20.83 14.51
CA SER A 224 -35.73 -19.65 15.04
C SER A 224 -36.61 -19.98 16.25
N LYS A 225 -37.05 -21.24 16.43
CA LYS A 225 -37.91 -21.63 17.55
C LYS A 225 -37.10 -21.72 18.84
N ASN A 226 -35.95 -22.38 18.78
CA ASN A 226 -35.05 -22.53 19.92
C ASN A 226 -33.98 -21.43 20.00
N GLN A 227 -34.03 -20.47 19.08
CA GLN A 227 -33.07 -19.37 18.94
C GLN A 227 -31.62 -19.86 18.84
N GLY A 228 -31.44 -20.97 18.12
CA GLY A 228 -30.16 -21.65 17.94
C GLY A 228 -29.53 -21.37 16.58
N LEU A 229 -28.20 -21.37 16.55
CA LEU A 229 -27.40 -21.27 15.32
C LEU A 229 -26.51 -22.51 15.19
N THR A 230 -26.60 -23.21 14.07
CA THR A 230 -25.68 -24.31 13.74
C THR A 230 -24.82 -23.90 12.57
N VAL A 231 -23.50 -24.05 12.69
CA VAL A 231 -22.52 -23.76 11.64
C VAL A 231 -21.75 -25.05 11.36
N ASN A 232 -21.81 -25.53 10.12
CA ASN A 232 -21.13 -26.73 9.66
C ASN A 232 -19.94 -26.31 8.80
N TYR A 233 -18.72 -26.46 9.32
CA TYR A 233 -17.50 -26.14 8.59
C TYR A 233 -17.07 -27.31 7.71
N ASN A 234 -16.52 -27.01 6.53
CA ASN A 234 -15.97 -28.01 5.62
C ASN A 234 -14.50 -28.35 5.98
N ALA A 235 -14.22 -28.53 7.26
CA ALA A 235 -12.88 -28.77 7.79
C ALA A 235 -12.90 -29.74 8.98
N THR A 236 -11.72 -30.31 9.29
CA THR A 236 -11.47 -31.03 10.55
C THR A 236 -10.95 -30.07 11.62
N ASP A 237 -11.20 -30.37 12.89
CA ASP A 237 -10.78 -29.53 14.03
C ASP A 237 -9.32 -29.74 14.47
N TRP A 238 -8.59 -30.63 13.80
CA TRP A 238 -7.22 -31.01 14.18
C TRP A 238 -6.15 -30.59 13.16
N TYR A 239 -6.45 -30.58 11.86
CA TYR A 239 -5.45 -30.37 10.80
C TYR A 239 -4.94 -28.92 10.72
N HIS A 240 -5.62 -27.98 11.41
CA HIS A 240 -5.29 -26.53 11.40
C HIS A 240 -5.37 -25.86 12.78
N ASN A 241 -5.29 -26.62 13.87
CA ASN A 241 -5.37 -26.06 15.22
C ASN A 241 -3.99 -25.78 15.85
N GLU A 242 -2.99 -25.47 15.01
CA GLU A 242 -1.71 -24.92 15.47
C GLU A 242 -1.99 -23.63 16.27
N ASP A 243 -1.26 -23.45 17.38
CA ASP A 243 -1.41 -22.31 18.29
C ASP A 243 -2.86 -22.00 18.72
N LEU A 244 -3.68 -23.06 18.86
CA LEU A 244 -5.08 -22.98 19.29
C LEU A 244 -5.98 -22.16 18.34
N TYR A 245 -5.63 -22.04 17.06
CA TYR A 245 -6.34 -21.20 16.10
C TYR A 245 -7.86 -21.45 16.06
N ILE A 246 -8.29 -22.71 16.04
CA ILE A 246 -9.72 -23.07 16.04
C ILE A 246 -10.36 -22.71 17.37
N ASN A 247 -9.69 -22.98 18.50
CA ASN A 247 -10.23 -22.63 19.81
C ASN A 247 -10.43 -21.12 19.94
N LYS A 248 -9.42 -20.32 19.53
CA LYS A 248 -9.51 -18.86 19.44
C LYS A 248 -10.69 -18.46 18.54
N GLY A 249 -10.82 -19.08 17.37
CA GLY A 249 -11.88 -18.74 16.40
C GLY A 249 -13.28 -18.98 16.98
N LEU A 250 -13.49 -20.13 17.62
CA LEU A 250 -14.76 -20.49 18.24
C LEU A 250 -15.13 -19.55 19.40
N ILE A 251 -14.18 -19.21 20.27
CA ILE A 251 -14.40 -18.23 21.35
C ILE A 251 -14.78 -16.87 20.76
N TYR A 252 -13.99 -16.39 19.79
CA TYR A 252 -14.21 -15.09 19.14
C TYR A 252 -15.58 -15.01 18.49
N ASN A 253 -15.93 -16.01 17.70
CA ASN A 253 -17.20 -16.09 16.99
C ASN A 253 -18.36 -16.09 17.98
N SER A 254 -18.26 -16.90 19.04
CA SER A 254 -19.35 -17.04 20.02
C SER A 254 -19.58 -15.73 20.79
N VAL A 255 -18.52 -15.13 21.33
CA VAL A 255 -18.62 -13.86 22.06
C VAL A 255 -19.15 -12.76 21.13
N SER A 256 -18.67 -12.70 19.89
CA SER A 256 -19.14 -11.72 18.90
C SER A 256 -20.62 -11.91 18.54
N ILE A 257 -21.05 -13.14 18.26
CA ILE A 257 -22.43 -13.46 17.88
C ILE A 257 -23.38 -13.16 19.05
N PHE A 258 -23.07 -13.60 20.27
CA PHE A 258 -23.92 -13.31 21.43
C PHE A 258 -23.93 -11.82 21.82
N SER A 259 -22.86 -11.09 21.51
CA SER A 259 -22.77 -9.63 21.70
C SER A 259 -23.58 -8.85 20.66
N LEU A 260 -23.72 -9.37 19.44
CA LEU A 260 -24.34 -8.64 18.32
C LEU A 260 -25.78 -9.08 18.05
N ILE A 261 -26.13 -10.33 18.36
CA ILE A 261 -27.46 -10.89 18.08
C ILE A 261 -28.18 -11.20 19.39
N ASP A 262 -29.12 -10.34 19.77
CA ASP A 262 -29.63 -10.27 21.14
C ASP A 262 -30.34 -11.56 21.59
N ASN A 263 -31.13 -12.19 20.71
CA ASN A 263 -31.95 -13.33 21.10
C ASN A 263 -31.29 -14.72 20.93
N VAL A 264 -30.08 -14.82 20.37
CA VAL A 264 -29.40 -16.13 20.19
C VAL A 264 -29.14 -16.76 21.55
N GLN A 265 -29.55 -18.01 21.72
CA GLN A 265 -29.39 -18.77 22.98
C GLN A 265 -28.32 -19.86 22.90
N SER A 266 -28.13 -20.46 21.73
CA SER A 266 -27.15 -21.52 21.54
C SER A 266 -26.45 -21.42 20.19
N ILE A 267 -25.19 -21.83 20.17
CA ILE A 267 -24.41 -21.97 18.94
C ILE A 267 -23.76 -23.36 18.92
N GLN A 268 -23.91 -24.06 17.81
CA GLN A 268 -23.29 -25.35 17.55
C GLN A 268 -22.36 -25.23 16.35
N TYR A 269 -21.11 -25.61 16.53
CA TYR A 269 -20.09 -25.66 15.49
C TYR A 269 -19.75 -27.12 15.19
N ASN A 270 -20.01 -27.54 13.96
CA ASN A 270 -19.75 -28.90 13.50
C ASN A 270 -18.52 -28.89 12.60
N PHE A 271 -17.57 -29.77 12.92
CA PHE A 271 -16.41 -30.11 12.10
C PHE A 271 -16.49 -31.60 11.73
N SER A 272 -15.67 -32.01 10.78
CA SER A 272 -15.50 -33.43 10.45
C SER A 272 -14.93 -34.18 11.66
N GLY A 273 -15.79 -34.93 12.37
CA GLY A 273 -15.44 -35.79 13.50
C GLY A 273 -15.67 -35.18 14.89
N SER A 274 -16.08 -33.91 14.99
CA SER A 274 -16.33 -33.26 16.28
C SER A 274 -17.40 -32.19 16.22
N THR A 275 -18.06 -31.98 17.35
CA THR A 275 -19.08 -30.95 17.54
C THR A 275 -18.78 -30.17 18.80
N TYR A 276 -18.84 -28.85 18.70
CA TYR A 276 -18.68 -27.92 19.81
C TYR A 276 -19.96 -27.15 20.02
N THR A 277 -20.50 -27.19 21.23
CA THR A 277 -21.71 -26.42 21.56
C THR A 277 -21.41 -25.44 22.68
N THR A 278 -21.95 -24.24 22.55
CA THR A 278 -21.95 -23.21 23.60
C THR A 278 -23.33 -22.57 23.71
N THR A 279 -23.60 -21.95 24.85
CA THR A 279 -24.86 -21.23 25.12
C THR A 279 -24.57 -19.84 25.64
N ARG A 280 -25.53 -18.93 25.43
CA ARG A 280 -25.47 -17.56 25.96
C ARG A 280 -25.20 -17.58 27.46
N LYS A 281 -25.93 -18.43 28.20
CA LYS A 281 -25.76 -18.62 29.63
C LYS A 281 -24.33 -19.00 30.02
N MET A 282 -23.72 -19.95 29.31
CA MET A 282 -22.33 -20.35 29.59
C MET A 282 -21.35 -19.19 29.38
N ILE A 283 -21.55 -18.37 28.35
CA ILE A 283 -20.72 -17.20 28.08
C ILE A 283 -20.90 -16.14 29.16
N GLU A 284 -22.15 -15.81 29.53
CA GLU A 284 -22.46 -14.83 30.57
C GLU A 284 -21.91 -15.23 31.95
N GLU A 285 -21.93 -16.52 32.29
CA GLU A 285 -21.44 -17.03 33.57
C GLU A 285 -19.92 -17.20 33.64
N ASN A 286 -19.27 -17.53 32.52
CA ASN A 286 -17.86 -17.96 32.53
C ASN A 286 -16.90 -17.04 31.77
N TYR A 287 -17.37 -16.29 30.76
CA TYR A 287 -16.50 -15.38 30.00
C TYR A 287 -16.28 -14.07 30.76
N PRO A 288 -15.03 -13.74 31.13
CA PRO A 288 -14.77 -12.56 31.93
C PRO A 288 -15.08 -11.30 31.13
N HIS A 289 -15.75 -10.36 31.79
CA HIS A 289 -16.09 -9.06 31.22
C HIS A 289 -16.99 -9.09 29.98
N PHE A 290 -17.82 -10.13 29.81
CA PHE A 290 -18.72 -10.23 28.66
C PHE A 290 -19.67 -9.03 28.53
N GLU A 291 -20.18 -8.50 29.65
CA GLU A 291 -21.02 -7.29 29.63
C GLU A 291 -20.26 -6.08 29.07
N GLN A 292 -19.01 -5.87 29.50
CA GLN A 292 -18.18 -4.77 29.03
C GLN A 292 -17.85 -4.89 27.54
N VAL A 293 -17.67 -6.10 27.01
CA VAL A 293 -17.43 -6.35 25.57
C VAL A 293 -18.54 -5.73 24.71
N LYS A 294 -19.79 -5.71 25.20
CA LYS A 294 -20.95 -5.18 24.48
C LYS A 294 -21.02 -3.64 24.45
N GLU A 295 -20.29 -2.96 25.33
CA GLU A 295 -20.46 -1.52 25.57
C GLU A 295 -19.75 -0.64 24.54
N SER A 296 -18.55 -1.02 24.08
CA SER A 296 -17.75 -0.18 23.19
C SER A 296 -16.72 -0.97 22.37
N GLU A 297 -16.30 -0.40 21.23
CA GLU A 297 -15.22 -0.97 20.42
C GLU A 297 -13.91 -1.11 21.21
N LYS A 298 -13.62 -0.15 22.10
CA LYS A 298 -12.44 -0.19 22.96
C LYS A 298 -12.48 -1.41 23.90
N ASN A 299 -13.62 -1.63 24.55
CA ASN A 299 -13.78 -2.75 25.47
C ASN A 299 -13.76 -4.08 24.72
N PHE A 300 -14.39 -4.17 23.55
CA PHE A 300 -14.31 -5.35 22.70
C PHE A 300 -12.86 -5.70 22.36
N ASN A 301 -12.06 -4.73 21.92
CA ASN A 301 -10.65 -4.98 21.62
C ASN A 301 -9.86 -5.40 22.86
N GLN A 302 -10.10 -4.75 24.00
CA GLN A 302 -9.37 -5.02 25.24
C GLN A 302 -9.71 -6.38 25.84
N TYR A 303 -10.99 -6.76 25.88
CA TYR A 303 -11.47 -7.94 26.59
C TYR A 303 -11.67 -9.17 25.71
N LEU A 304 -11.75 -9.00 24.39
CA LEU A 304 -11.81 -10.11 23.43
C LEU A 304 -10.58 -10.18 22.53
N GLU A 305 -10.36 -9.21 21.62
CA GLU A 305 -9.29 -9.30 20.60
C GLU A 305 -7.92 -9.53 21.23
N ASN A 306 -7.53 -8.69 22.20
CA ASN A 306 -6.23 -8.77 22.84
C ASN A 306 -6.12 -10.00 23.77
N LYS A 307 -7.21 -10.37 24.43
CA LYS A 307 -7.21 -11.47 25.41
C LYS A 307 -7.09 -12.84 24.75
N ILE A 308 -7.62 -13.01 23.55
CA ILE A 308 -7.59 -14.29 22.86
C ILE A 308 -6.19 -14.69 22.37
N ASN A 309 -5.24 -13.74 22.35
CA ASN A 309 -3.85 -14.03 22.02
C ASN A 309 -3.10 -14.73 23.18
N ASP A 310 -3.65 -14.71 24.40
CA ASP A 310 -3.11 -15.44 25.54
C ASP A 310 -3.59 -16.90 25.48
N ASP A 311 -2.65 -17.81 25.24
CA ASP A 311 -2.92 -19.24 25.08
C ASP A 311 -3.41 -19.91 26.37
N GLU A 312 -2.93 -19.45 27.54
CA GLU A 312 -3.35 -20.00 28.83
C GLU A 312 -4.80 -19.59 29.10
N PHE A 313 -5.11 -18.31 28.88
CA PHE A 313 -6.48 -17.81 28.91
C PHE A 313 -7.38 -18.58 27.94
N THR A 314 -6.95 -18.74 26.69
CA THR A 314 -7.70 -19.42 25.63
C THR A 314 -8.04 -20.86 26.02
N ARG A 315 -7.07 -21.63 26.50
CA ARG A 315 -7.32 -23.03 26.94
C ARG A 315 -8.28 -23.08 28.12
N SER A 316 -8.06 -22.24 29.12
CA SER A 316 -8.88 -22.18 30.33
C SER A 316 -10.33 -21.83 30.00
N ILE A 317 -10.54 -20.81 29.17
CA ILE A 317 -11.89 -20.34 28.84
C ILE A 317 -12.62 -21.28 27.89
N PHE A 318 -11.91 -21.85 26.92
CA PHE A 318 -12.49 -22.78 25.96
C PHE A 318 -13.16 -23.97 26.67
N ASN A 319 -12.45 -24.57 27.63
CA ASN A 319 -12.95 -25.72 28.39
C ASN A 319 -14.15 -25.38 29.29
N LYS A 320 -14.34 -24.11 29.66
CA LYS A 320 -15.48 -23.66 30.47
C LYS A 320 -16.72 -23.34 29.62
N ILE A 321 -16.52 -22.79 28.43
CA ILE A 321 -17.62 -22.25 27.62
C ILE A 321 -18.08 -23.19 26.50
N PHE A 322 -17.34 -24.26 26.22
CA PHE A 322 -17.69 -25.25 25.20
C PHE A 322 -17.85 -26.65 25.77
N VAL A 323 -18.87 -27.35 25.25
CA VAL A 323 -19.00 -28.80 25.37
C VAL A 323 -18.55 -29.41 24.05
N LYS A 324 -17.46 -30.18 24.07
CA LYS A 324 -16.99 -30.97 22.92
C LYS A 324 -17.64 -32.36 22.94
N LYS A 325 -18.21 -32.78 21.81
CA LYS A 325 -18.60 -34.16 21.54
C LYS A 325 -17.77 -34.68 20.38
N GLY A 326 -17.11 -35.82 20.57
CA GLY A 326 -16.58 -36.61 19.46
C GLY A 326 -17.75 -37.31 18.75
N LEU A 327 -17.67 -37.42 17.43
CA LEU A 327 -18.58 -38.25 16.65
C LEU A 327 -18.20 -39.73 16.75
#